data_AF-A0A545ULL0-F1
#
_entry.id   AF-A0A545ULL0-F1
#
_cell.length_a   1.000
_cell.length_b   1.000
_cell.length_c   1.000
_cell.angle_alpha   90.00
_cell.angle_beta   90.00
_cell.angle_gamma   90.00
#
_symmetry.space_group_name_H-M   'P 1'
#
loop_
_entity.id
_entity.type
_entity.pdbx_description
1 polymer ?
#
loop_
_entity_poly.entity_id
_entity_poly.type
_entity_poly.pdbx_seq_one_letter_code
_entity_poly.pdbx_strand_id
1 'polypeptide(L)'
;MRCRYNMFNPQFPAVLGFTYAGTFTDVGPDVSYVAPGDRVAVARWGGTARETRYAAFQKYPLALERNVLKLDAGTSFEDGSGVIANLVAVVSALTIHMGLEKPSMADQQAIGGLAVRFASDAEYEVVTTSSPANEDLVRRRNPASIINHRQAQDVVIRSIREQGPFHAILEATGTERGTEIMGKLLEQTGGGGVFFSTSPSRNDSELPANVTKRCWSGYSEDRVSDNARSELRSWFLREYLLHGLQTGAVFPNPASKIEGGLSGVQAGLDLLNDGKVSGVRLVVYPQE
;
A
#
# COMPACT_ATOMS: atom_id res chain seq x y z
N MET A 1 23.10 -4.81 9.94
CA MET A 1 22.03 -3.89 9.50
C MET A 1 21.98 -3.67 7.97
N ARG A 2 22.51 -4.57 7.13
CA ARG A 2 22.72 -4.29 5.69
C ARG A 2 22.15 -5.43 4.83
N CYS A 3 20.93 -5.26 4.30
CA CYS A 3 20.55 -5.79 2.97
C CYS A 3 19.11 -5.46 2.56
N ARG A 4 18.15 -5.27 3.48
CA ARG A 4 16.74 -5.09 3.08
C ARG A 4 16.35 -3.69 2.59
N TYR A 5 17.05 -2.63 3.03
CA TYR A 5 16.75 -1.25 2.61
C TYR A 5 17.65 -0.71 1.48
N ASN A 6 18.55 -1.54 0.93
CA ASN A 6 19.45 -1.11 -0.16
C ASN A 6 18.71 -0.88 -1.49
N MET A 7 17.41 -1.21 -1.55
CA MET A 7 16.52 -0.96 -2.69
C MET A 7 16.47 0.51 -3.11
N PHE A 8 16.79 1.45 -2.19
CA PHE A 8 16.76 2.88 -2.47
C PHE A 8 18.13 3.54 -2.66
N ASN A 9 19.23 2.76 -2.56
CA ASN A 9 20.62 3.25 -2.61
C ASN A 9 20.81 4.63 -1.93
N PRO A 10 20.51 4.76 -0.63
CA PRO A 10 20.44 6.05 0.03
C PRO A 10 21.81 6.73 0.07
N GLN A 11 21.86 8.01 -0.29
CA GLN A 11 23.03 8.86 -0.06
C GLN A 11 23.08 9.29 1.41
N PHE A 12 24.23 9.12 2.05
CA PHE A 12 24.43 9.53 3.44
C PHE A 12 24.92 10.98 3.53
N PRO A 13 24.46 11.76 4.53
CA PRO A 13 23.46 11.41 5.54
C PRO A 13 22.05 11.25 4.95
N ALA A 14 21.32 10.21 5.38
CA ALA A 14 20.00 9.88 4.86
C ALA A 14 18.91 10.09 5.91
N VAL A 15 17.80 10.71 5.51
CA VAL A 15 16.55 10.76 6.28
C VAL A 15 15.52 9.90 5.56
N LEU A 16 14.91 8.97 6.30
CA LEU A 16 13.98 7.97 5.76
C LEU A 16 12.52 8.38 5.97
N GLY A 17 11.61 7.50 5.54
CA GLY A 17 10.18 7.66 5.68
C GLY A 17 9.52 8.22 4.42
N PHE A 18 8.33 7.69 4.12
CA PHE A 18 7.61 7.92 2.87
C PHE A 18 6.29 8.65 3.04
N THR A 19 5.65 8.57 4.20
CA THR A 19 4.33 9.17 4.44
C THR A 19 4.33 9.92 5.75
N TYR A 20 3.72 11.10 5.76
CA TYR A 20 3.48 11.89 6.95
C TYR A 20 2.17 12.66 6.81
N ALA A 21 1.65 13.15 7.92
CA ALA A 21 0.48 14.01 7.96
C ALA A 21 0.66 15.06 9.07
N GLY A 22 -0.01 16.19 8.93
CA GLY A 22 0.10 17.31 9.86
C GLY A 22 -0.56 18.57 9.31
N THR A 23 -0.15 19.72 9.85
CA THR A 23 -0.63 21.03 9.43
C THR A 23 0.47 21.81 8.74
N PHE A 24 0.18 22.43 7.60
CA PHE A 24 1.16 23.32 6.95
C PHE A 24 1.42 24.56 7.79
N THR A 25 2.69 24.87 7.99
CA THR A 25 3.13 26.12 8.62
C THR A 25 3.40 27.22 7.61
N ASP A 26 3.79 26.86 6.39
CA ASP A 26 4.12 27.80 5.31
C ASP A 26 3.94 27.13 3.93
N VAL A 27 3.77 27.94 2.88
CA VAL A 27 3.59 27.48 1.49
C VAL A 27 4.41 28.35 0.52
N GLY A 28 4.90 27.75 -0.56
CA GLY A 28 5.61 28.50 -1.60
C GLY A 28 4.69 29.49 -2.34
N PRO A 29 5.26 30.54 -2.97
CA PRO A 29 4.47 31.60 -3.62
C PRO A 29 3.57 31.09 -4.76
N ASP A 30 3.94 29.98 -5.39
CA ASP A 30 3.20 29.39 -6.53
C ASP A 30 2.23 28.27 -6.10
N VAL A 31 2.06 28.03 -4.80
CA VAL A 31 1.14 27.00 -4.27
C VAL A 31 -0.25 27.60 -4.12
N SER A 32 -1.27 26.91 -4.63
CA SER A 32 -2.66 27.40 -4.64
C SER A 32 -3.66 26.42 -4.01
N TYR A 33 -3.31 25.14 -3.93
CA TYR A 33 -4.18 24.09 -3.42
C TYR A 33 -4.28 24.06 -1.88
N VAL A 34 -3.24 24.55 -1.19
CA VAL A 34 -3.14 24.53 0.27
C VAL A 34 -2.65 25.85 0.82
N ALA A 35 -3.02 26.14 2.06
CA ALA A 35 -2.61 27.31 2.81
C ALA A 35 -2.07 26.94 4.20
N PRO A 36 -1.31 27.83 4.89
CA PRO A 36 -0.96 27.63 6.29
C PRO A 36 -2.21 27.35 7.14
N GLY A 37 -2.12 26.38 8.04
CA GLY A 37 -3.25 25.91 8.85
C GLY A 37 -4.02 24.72 8.26
N ASP A 38 -3.87 24.43 6.97
CA ASP A 38 -4.53 23.26 6.36
C ASP A 38 -3.97 21.94 6.91
N ARG A 39 -4.88 21.02 7.21
CA ARG A 39 -4.59 19.62 7.58
C ARG A 39 -4.32 18.82 6.31
N VAL A 40 -3.21 18.08 6.27
CA VAL A 40 -2.80 17.36 5.08
C VAL A 40 -2.18 16.01 5.39
N ALA A 41 -2.27 15.09 4.43
CA ALA A 41 -1.41 13.92 4.32
C ALA A 41 -0.53 14.06 3.09
N VAL A 42 0.70 13.56 3.18
CA VAL A 42 1.68 13.65 2.10
C VAL A 42 2.37 12.32 1.91
N ALA A 43 2.60 11.98 0.64
CA ALA A 43 3.45 10.88 0.27
C ALA A 43 4.65 11.34 -0.54
N ARG A 44 5.83 10.92 -0.12
CA ARG A 44 7.11 11.16 -0.78
C ARG A 44 7.26 10.16 -1.92
N TRP A 45 7.18 10.65 -3.15
CA TRP A 45 7.25 9.87 -4.39
C TRP A 45 8.08 10.58 -5.47
N GLY A 46 8.51 9.86 -6.50
CA GLY A 46 9.23 10.44 -7.63
C GLY A 46 10.61 10.95 -7.23
N GLY A 47 11.06 12.04 -7.87
CA GLY A 47 12.32 12.70 -7.53
C GLY A 47 12.49 13.04 -6.04
N THR A 48 11.38 13.30 -5.32
CA THR A 48 11.43 13.61 -3.88
C THR A 48 11.90 12.44 -3.03
N ALA A 49 11.76 11.19 -3.49
CA ALA A 49 12.21 9.99 -2.79
C ALA A 49 13.74 9.94 -2.61
N ARG A 50 14.48 10.74 -3.39
CA ARG A 50 15.95 10.84 -3.33
C ARG A 50 16.44 12.02 -2.48
N GLU A 51 15.54 12.93 -2.11
CA GLU A 51 15.87 14.18 -1.41
C GLU A 51 15.44 14.14 0.05
N THR A 52 16.37 14.33 0.98
CA THR A 52 16.13 14.23 2.43
C THR A 52 15.18 15.29 2.96
N ARG A 53 15.14 16.47 2.34
CA ARG A 53 14.21 17.57 2.67
C ARG A 53 12.73 17.19 2.56
N TYR A 54 12.37 16.11 1.86
CA TYR A 54 11.00 15.60 1.74
C TYR A 54 10.73 14.34 2.58
N ALA A 55 11.72 13.86 3.34
CA ALA A 55 11.63 12.61 4.10
C ALA A 55 10.69 12.73 5.31
N ALA A 56 9.96 11.67 5.66
CA ALA A 56 8.92 11.76 6.70
C ALA A 56 9.46 11.80 8.15
N PHE A 57 10.62 11.19 8.42
CA PHE A 57 11.17 11.08 9.78
C PHE A 57 11.93 12.35 10.21
N GLN A 58 11.24 13.49 10.17
CA GLN A 58 11.72 14.77 10.65
C GLN A 58 10.54 15.64 11.10
N LYS A 59 10.80 16.72 11.83
CA LYS A 59 9.75 17.60 12.37
C LYS A 59 9.08 18.47 11.31
N TYR A 60 9.84 18.89 10.28
CA TYR A 60 9.38 19.81 9.24
C TYR A 60 9.79 19.29 7.85
N PRO A 61 9.10 18.27 7.32
CA PRO A 61 9.32 17.82 5.96
C PRO A 61 8.69 18.78 4.95
N LEU A 62 9.37 18.99 3.81
CA LEU A 62 8.79 19.67 2.65
C LEU A 62 7.90 18.71 1.87
N ALA A 63 6.91 19.27 1.19
CA ALA A 63 5.99 18.57 0.29
C ALA A 63 5.97 19.26 -1.08
N LEU A 64 5.67 18.50 -2.13
CA LEU A 64 5.27 19.07 -3.42
C LEU A 64 3.75 19.03 -3.50
N GLU A 65 3.13 20.12 -3.95
CA GLU A 65 1.66 20.27 -4.03
C GLU A 65 0.97 19.06 -4.71
N ARG A 66 1.59 18.51 -5.76
CA ARG A 66 1.08 17.32 -6.48
C ARG A 66 1.04 16.02 -5.66
N ASN A 67 1.70 15.97 -4.52
CA ASN A 67 1.80 14.82 -3.62
C ASN A 67 1.01 15.03 -2.31
N VAL A 68 0.26 16.13 -2.21
CA VAL A 68 -0.49 16.52 -1.03
C VAL A 68 -1.96 16.13 -1.19
N LEU A 69 -2.51 15.54 -0.14
CA LEU A 69 -3.94 15.35 0.06
C LEU A 69 -4.40 16.26 1.19
N LYS A 70 -5.37 17.14 0.91
CA LYS A 70 -6.04 17.94 1.96
C LYS A 70 -7.00 17.05 2.74
N LEU A 71 -6.90 17.06 4.06
CA LEU A 71 -7.75 16.29 4.97
C LEU A 71 -8.86 17.20 5.50
N ASP A 72 -10.05 16.64 5.68
CA ASP A 72 -11.13 17.33 6.38
C ASP A 72 -10.93 17.26 7.91
N ALA A 73 -11.87 17.85 8.66
CA ALA A 73 -11.82 17.83 10.11
C ALA A 73 -12.12 16.43 10.71
N GLY A 74 -12.86 15.58 9.98
CA GLY A 74 -13.24 14.24 10.42
C GLY A 74 -12.14 13.19 10.23
N THR A 75 -11.22 13.41 9.31
CA THR A 75 -10.11 12.50 9.01
C THR A 75 -8.94 12.74 9.94
N SER A 76 -8.50 11.67 10.62
CA SER A 76 -7.32 11.70 11.50
C SER A 76 -6.01 11.78 10.68
N PHE A 77 -4.92 12.24 11.31
CA PHE A 77 -3.62 12.29 10.64
C PHE A 77 -3.06 10.89 10.40
N GLU A 78 -3.35 9.98 11.32
CA GLU A 78 -3.05 8.57 11.26
C GLU A 78 -3.74 7.94 10.05
N ASP A 79 -5.00 8.29 9.80
CA ASP A 79 -5.74 7.75 8.66
C ASP A 79 -5.18 8.25 7.33
N GLY A 80 -4.99 9.56 7.21
CA GLY A 80 -4.46 10.18 6.00
C GLY A 80 -3.06 9.65 5.64
N SER A 81 -2.12 9.68 6.60
CA SER A 81 -0.77 9.13 6.40
C SER A 81 -0.77 7.60 6.24
N GLY A 82 -1.80 6.95 6.78
CA GLY A 82 -2.00 5.51 6.76
C GLY A 82 -2.36 4.93 5.41
N VAL A 83 -3.03 5.72 4.56
CA VAL A 83 -3.58 5.24 3.29
C VAL A 83 -2.81 5.77 2.09
N ILE A 84 -2.37 7.03 2.10
CA ILE A 84 -1.95 7.77 0.92
C ILE A 84 -0.92 7.04 0.03
N ALA A 85 0.15 6.47 0.61
CA ALA A 85 1.16 5.71 -0.15
C ALA A 85 0.74 4.28 -0.50
N ASN A 86 -0.07 3.63 0.34
CA ASN A 86 -0.44 2.24 0.10
C ASN A 86 -1.47 2.16 -1.04
N LEU A 87 -2.37 3.14 -1.12
CA LEU A 87 -3.40 3.14 -2.16
C LEU A 87 -2.79 3.38 -3.55
N VAL A 88 -1.83 4.29 -3.71
CA VAL A 88 -1.19 4.47 -5.03
C VAL A 88 -0.52 3.17 -5.52
N ALA A 89 0.05 2.39 -4.61
CA ALA A 89 0.65 1.10 -4.95
C ALA A 89 -0.41 0.10 -5.45
N VAL A 90 -1.57 0.07 -4.79
CA VAL A 90 -2.72 -0.73 -5.22
C VAL A 90 -3.22 -0.30 -6.60
N VAL A 91 -3.47 0.99 -6.81
CA VAL A 91 -4.03 1.48 -8.07
C VAL A 91 -3.05 1.21 -9.21
N SER A 92 -1.74 1.37 -8.97
CA SER A 92 -0.71 1.00 -9.94
C SER A 92 -0.72 -0.49 -10.26
N ALA A 93 -0.68 -1.37 -9.23
CA ALA A 93 -0.70 -2.81 -9.42
C ALA A 93 -1.95 -3.27 -10.20
N LEU A 94 -3.14 -2.89 -9.73
CA LEU A 94 -4.40 -3.36 -10.28
C LEU A 94 -4.70 -2.75 -11.65
N THR A 95 -4.59 -1.43 -11.82
CA THR A 95 -5.02 -0.78 -13.06
C THR A 95 -3.92 -0.63 -14.11
N ILE A 96 -2.66 -0.35 -13.74
CA ILE A 96 -1.58 -0.25 -14.76
C ILE A 96 -1.10 -1.65 -15.15
N HIS A 97 -0.70 -2.44 -14.17
CA HIS A 97 0.08 -3.66 -14.43
C HIS A 97 -0.81 -4.86 -14.72
N MET A 98 -1.93 -4.98 -14.00
CA MET A 98 -2.92 -6.04 -14.20
C MET A 98 -4.00 -5.66 -15.23
N GLY A 99 -4.11 -4.38 -15.60
CA GLY A 99 -5.09 -3.90 -16.59
C GLY A 99 -6.54 -3.97 -16.11
N LEU A 100 -6.77 -3.99 -14.79
CA LEU A 100 -8.11 -3.98 -14.22
C LEU A 100 -8.75 -2.60 -14.34
N GLU A 101 -10.06 -2.57 -14.54
CA GLU A 101 -10.85 -1.36 -14.50
C GLU A 101 -10.76 -0.71 -13.12
N LYS A 102 -10.84 0.63 -13.11
CA LYS A 102 -10.87 1.40 -11.86
C LYS A 102 -12.32 1.55 -11.37
N PRO A 103 -12.55 1.67 -10.06
CA PRO A 103 -13.88 1.95 -9.51
C PRO A 103 -14.61 3.13 -10.14
N SER A 104 -15.93 2.97 -10.25
CA SER A 104 -16.87 4.08 -10.43
C SER A 104 -16.92 4.93 -9.15
N MET A 105 -17.10 6.24 -9.30
CA MET A 105 -17.30 7.13 -8.14
C MET A 105 -18.73 7.03 -7.57
N ALA A 106 -19.69 6.49 -8.33
CA ALA A 106 -21.11 6.45 -7.95
C ALA A 106 -21.43 5.37 -6.91
N ASP A 107 -20.61 4.31 -6.82
CA ASP A 107 -20.96 3.07 -6.11
C ASP A 107 -20.13 2.84 -4.83
N GLN A 108 -19.49 3.89 -4.30
CA GLN A 108 -18.63 3.79 -3.12
C GLN A 108 -19.45 3.66 -1.82
N GLN A 109 -19.67 2.43 -1.35
CA GLN A 109 -20.23 2.15 -0.01
C GLN A 109 -19.13 2.10 1.06
N ALA A 110 -19.32 2.48 2.33
CA ALA A 110 -18.23 2.35 3.33
C ALA A 110 -17.65 0.90 3.38
N ILE A 111 -16.37 0.64 3.79
CA ILE A 111 -15.71 -0.69 4.11
C ILE A 111 -14.32 -0.86 3.43
N GLY A 112 -13.21 -1.04 4.16
CA GLY A 112 -11.83 -0.66 3.78
C GLY A 112 -10.86 -1.77 3.39
N GLY A 113 -9.55 -1.56 3.48
CA GLY A 113 -8.52 -2.51 3.02
C GLY A 113 -8.15 -2.49 1.56
N LEU A 114 -7.05 -1.80 1.25
CA LEU A 114 -6.96 -1.05 0.01
C LEU A 114 -7.04 -1.87 -1.28
N ALA A 115 -6.39 -3.03 -1.40
CA ALA A 115 -6.47 -3.85 -2.63
C ALA A 115 -7.79 -4.59 -2.77
N VAL A 116 -8.22 -5.27 -1.69
CA VAL A 116 -9.50 -5.99 -1.66
C VAL A 116 -10.65 -5.02 -1.92
N ARG A 117 -10.60 -3.88 -1.25
CA ARG A 117 -11.58 -2.82 -1.41
C ARG A 117 -11.59 -2.24 -2.81
N PHE A 118 -10.43 -1.81 -3.33
CA PHE A 118 -10.36 -1.23 -4.66
C PHE A 118 -10.89 -2.19 -5.74
N ALA A 119 -10.56 -3.47 -5.66
CA ALA A 119 -11.08 -4.46 -6.60
C ALA A 119 -12.60 -4.68 -6.42
N SER A 120 -13.09 -4.74 -5.18
CA SER A 120 -14.52 -4.88 -4.90
C SER A 120 -15.32 -3.67 -5.41
N ASP A 121 -14.77 -2.46 -5.30
CA ASP A 121 -15.38 -1.22 -5.80
C ASP A 121 -15.36 -1.11 -7.32
N ALA A 122 -14.47 -1.86 -7.96
CA ALA A 122 -14.45 -2.05 -9.40
C ALA A 122 -15.28 -3.29 -9.81
N GLU A 123 -16.17 -3.75 -8.93
CA GLU A 123 -17.11 -4.85 -9.16
C GLU A 123 -16.46 -6.22 -9.43
N TYR A 124 -15.19 -6.38 -9.05
CA TYR A 124 -14.53 -7.68 -9.10
C TYR A 124 -14.90 -8.54 -7.89
N GLU A 125 -15.11 -9.83 -8.14
CA GLU A 125 -15.21 -10.82 -7.06
C GLU A 125 -13.81 -11.07 -6.46
N VAL A 126 -13.64 -10.76 -5.18
CA VAL A 126 -12.32 -10.85 -4.52
C VAL A 126 -12.25 -12.04 -3.58
N VAL A 127 -11.38 -12.99 -3.91
CA VAL A 127 -10.92 -14.04 -2.98
C VAL A 127 -9.62 -13.57 -2.34
N THR A 128 -9.57 -13.56 -1.01
CA THR A 128 -8.40 -13.11 -0.27
C THR A 128 -7.95 -14.13 0.77
N THR A 129 -6.75 -13.95 1.32
CA THR A 129 -6.27 -14.76 2.44
C THR A 129 -6.01 -13.89 3.65
N SER A 130 -6.34 -14.39 4.83
CA SER A 130 -6.09 -13.70 6.09
C SER A 130 -5.79 -14.70 7.21
N SER A 131 -5.20 -14.21 8.29
CA SER A 131 -5.12 -14.96 9.54
C SER A 131 -6.44 -14.81 10.30
N PRO A 132 -6.87 -15.79 11.11
CA PRO A 132 -8.13 -15.70 11.86
C PRO A 132 -8.22 -14.43 12.72
N ALA A 133 -7.10 -14.03 13.34
CA ALA A 133 -7.04 -12.81 14.17
C ALA A 133 -7.31 -11.50 13.41
N ASN A 134 -7.21 -11.51 12.07
CA ASN A 134 -7.44 -10.36 11.20
C ASN A 134 -8.68 -10.56 10.31
N GLU A 135 -9.45 -11.62 10.53
CA GLU A 135 -10.58 -11.97 9.66
C GLU A 135 -11.65 -10.89 9.67
N ASP A 136 -12.04 -10.37 10.84
CA ASP A 136 -13.03 -9.29 10.94
C ASP A 136 -12.58 -8.02 10.24
N LEU A 137 -11.31 -7.64 10.40
CA LEU A 137 -10.72 -6.50 9.69
C LEU A 137 -10.77 -6.71 8.18
N VAL A 138 -10.54 -7.94 7.71
CA VAL A 138 -10.56 -8.31 6.28
C VAL A 138 -11.98 -8.48 5.74
N ARG A 139 -12.93 -8.91 6.56
CA ARG A 139 -14.35 -9.02 6.21
C ARG A 139 -14.97 -7.64 6.03
N ARG A 140 -14.57 -6.68 6.87
CA ARG A 140 -14.80 -5.24 6.63
C ARG A 140 -14.02 -4.70 5.42
N ARG A 141 -13.65 -5.53 4.45
CA ARG A 141 -13.10 -5.13 3.14
C ARG A 141 -13.97 -5.58 1.96
N ASN A 142 -15.09 -6.22 2.27
CA ASN A 142 -16.01 -6.83 1.32
C ASN A 142 -15.40 -7.87 0.36
N PRO A 143 -14.47 -8.75 0.78
CA PRO A 143 -14.10 -9.87 -0.08
C PRO A 143 -15.30 -10.82 -0.23
N ALA A 144 -15.42 -11.46 -1.38
CA ALA A 144 -16.37 -12.55 -1.58
C ALA A 144 -16.04 -13.76 -0.69
N SER A 145 -14.75 -13.96 -0.42
CA SER A 145 -14.27 -15.11 0.34
C SER A 145 -12.92 -14.84 1.02
N ILE A 146 -12.76 -15.38 2.23
CA ILE A 146 -11.53 -15.27 3.03
C ILE A 146 -11.03 -16.67 3.35
N ILE A 147 -9.81 -16.98 2.89
CA ILE A 147 -9.14 -18.25 3.15
C ILE A 147 -8.12 -18.08 4.28
N ASN A 148 -8.12 -19.00 5.23
CA ASN A 148 -7.19 -18.97 6.35
C ASN A 148 -5.77 -19.42 5.91
N HIS A 149 -4.85 -18.48 5.72
CA HIS A 149 -3.47 -18.81 5.31
C HIS A 149 -2.61 -19.46 6.40
N ARG A 150 -3.12 -19.61 7.64
CA ARG A 150 -2.44 -20.31 8.75
C ARG A 150 -2.62 -21.82 8.68
N GLN A 151 -3.49 -22.33 7.81
CA GLN A 151 -3.62 -23.76 7.55
C GLN A 151 -2.38 -24.32 6.85
N ALA A 152 -2.32 -25.65 6.74
CA ALA A 152 -1.30 -26.34 5.97
C ALA A 152 -1.30 -25.86 4.51
N GLN A 153 -0.12 -25.76 3.90
CA GLN A 153 0.06 -25.15 2.59
C GLN A 153 -0.78 -25.82 1.49
N ASP A 154 -0.89 -27.14 1.52
CA ASP A 154 -1.70 -27.92 0.57
C ASP A 154 -3.20 -27.62 0.72
N VAL A 155 -3.67 -27.36 1.94
CA VAL A 155 -5.05 -26.94 2.22
C VAL A 155 -5.30 -25.56 1.64
N VAL A 156 -4.40 -24.61 1.91
CA VAL A 156 -4.51 -23.23 1.38
C VAL A 156 -4.53 -23.22 -0.15
N ILE A 157 -3.60 -23.93 -0.80
CA ILE A 157 -3.53 -24.00 -2.27
C ILE A 157 -4.81 -24.60 -2.85
N ARG A 158 -5.31 -25.68 -2.25
CA ARG A 158 -6.56 -26.34 -2.68
C ARG A 158 -7.74 -25.40 -2.56
N SER A 159 -7.91 -24.74 -1.41
CA SER A 159 -9.01 -23.80 -1.17
C SER A 159 -8.96 -22.60 -2.11
N ILE A 160 -7.77 -22.11 -2.47
CA ILE A 160 -7.64 -21.04 -3.47
C ILE A 160 -8.05 -21.58 -4.85
N ARG A 161 -7.54 -22.75 -5.25
CA ARG A 161 -7.82 -23.34 -6.57
C ARG A 161 -9.31 -23.61 -6.79
N GLU A 162 -10.03 -24.06 -5.75
CA GLU A 162 -11.46 -24.33 -5.80
C GLU A 162 -12.33 -23.09 -6.06
N GLN A 163 -11.78 -21.88 -5.91
CA GLN A 163 -12.47 -20.61 -6.18
C GLN A 163 -12.01 -19.96 -7.49
N GLY A 164 -11.11 -20.61 -8.22
CA GLY A 164 -10.72 -20.18 -9.56
C GLY A 164 -11.74 -20.58 -10.63
N PRO A 165 -11.50 -20.21 -11.91
CA PRO A 165 -10.30 -19.54 -12.41
C PRO A 165 -10.25 -18.05 -12.03
N PHE A 166 -9.03 -17.51 -11.87
CA PHE A 166 -8.83 -16.10 -11.55
C PHE A 166 -8.42 -15.30 -12.79
N HIS A 167 -9.00 -14.10 -12.93
CA HIS A 167 -8.58 -13.15 -13.97
C HIS A 167 -7.17 -12.60 -13.70
N ALA A 168 -6.83 -12.34 -12.44
CA ALA A 168 -5.52 -11.87 -12.04
C ALA A 168 -5.22 -12.23 -10.57
N ILE A 169 -3.93 -12.37 -10.22
CA ILE A 169 -3.48 -12.76 -8.88
C ILE A 169 -2.44 -11.75 -8.38
N LEU A 170 -2.65 -11.21 -7.18
CA LEU A 170 -1.72 -10.31 -6.49
C LEU A 170 -1.24 -10.93 -5.18
N GLU A 171 0.06 -11.22 -5.09
CA GLU A 171 0.76 -11.61 -3.88
C GLU A 171 1.26 -10.34 -3.15
N ALA A 172 0.53 -9.92 -2.12
CA ALA A 172 0.77 -8.63 -1.46
C ALA A 172 1.86 -8.67 -0.37
N THR A 173 2.31 -9.84 0.07
CA THR A 173 3.27 -9.97 1.19
C THR A 173 4.71 -9.80 0.75
N GLY A 174 5.03 -10.12 -0.51
CA GLY A 174 6.39 -10.08 -1.04
C GLY A 174 7.31 -11.11 -0.39
N THR A 175 6.74 -12.16 0.22
CA THR A 175 7.51 -13.15 1.00
C THR A 175 7.91 -14.36 0.16
N GLU A 176 8.95 -15.07 0.61
CA GLU A 176 9.38 -16.36 0.05
C GLU A 176 8.24 -17.39 0.09
N ARG A 177 7.58 -17.52 1.24
CA ARG A 177 6.40 -18.39 1.39
C ARG A 177 5.27 -18.02 0.45
N GLY A 178 4.98 -16.72 0.29
CA GLY A 178 3.96 -16.25 -0.66
C GLY A 178 4.29 -16.67 -2.09
N THR A 179 5.54 -16.49 -2.51
CA THR A 179 6.04 -16.88 -3.83
C THR A 179 5.94 -18.38 -4.06
N GLU A 180 6.31 -19.21 -3.08
CA GLU A 180 6.19 -20.68 -3.17
C GLU A 180 4.73 -21.13 -3.33
N ILE A 181 3.81 -20.54 -2.57
CA ILE A 181 2.38 -20.87 -2.65
C ILE A 181 1.85 -20.54 -4.04
N MET A 182 2.19 -19.37 -4.61
CA MET A 182 1.76 -18.98 -5.95
C MET A 182 2.36 -19.89 -7.04
N GLY A 183 3.64 -20.25 -6.93
CA GLY A 183 4.28 -21.19 -7.84
C GLY A 183 3.56 -22.54 -7.89
N LYS A 184 3.33 -23.16 -6.72
CA LYS A 184 2.63 -24.44 -6.63
C LYS A 184 1.17 -24.35 -7.05
N LEU A 185 0.48 -23.26 -6.70
CA LEU A 185 -0.91 -23.02 -7.11
C LEU A 185 -1.03 -23.03 -8.65
N LEU A 186 -0.20 -22.24 -9.32
CA LEU A 186 -0.26 -22.07 -10.78
C LEU A 186 0.21 -23.32 -11.55
N GLU A 187 1.19 -24.05 -11.00
CA GLU A 187 1.60 -25.34 -11.53
C GLU A 187 0.47 -26.37 -11.46
N GLN A 188 -0.22 -26.45 -10.32
CA GLN A 188 -1.32 -27.40 -10.10
C GLN A 188 -2.59 -27.07 -10.89
N THR A 189 -2.76 -25.85 -11.38
CA THR A 189 -3.83 -25.49 -12.32
C THR A 189 -3.54 -25.92 -13.76
N GLY A 190 -2.40 -26.58 -14.04
CA GLY A 190 -2.14 -27.31 -15.28
C GLY A 190 -1.72 -26.47 -16.49
N GLY A 191 -1.88 -25.13 -16.44
CA GLY A 191 -1.53 -24.22 -17.53
C GLY A 191 -0.31 -23.32 -17.27
N GLY A 192 0.23 -23.30 -16.06
CA GLY A 192 1.11 -22.20 -15.63
C GLY A 192 0.32 -20.89 -15.53
N GLY A 193 0.99 -19.76 -15.42
CA GLY A 193 0.30 -18.48 -15.34
C GLY A 193 1.15 -17.32 -14.86
N VAL A 194 0.49 -16.17 -14.69
CA VAL A 194 1.13 -14.93 -14.24
C VAL A 194 0.54 -14.53 -12.90
N PHE A 195 1.41 -14.18 -11.95
CA PHE A 195 1.00 -13.47 -10.74
C PHE A 195 1.87 -12.23 -10.53
N PHE A 196 1.30 -11.24 -9.85
CA PHE A 196 1.96 -9.98 -9.52
C PHE A 196 2.40 -10.01 -8.06
N SER A 197 3.52 -9.37 -7.74
CA SER A 197 4.05 -9.36 -6.37
C SER A 197 4.61 -8.00 -6.00
N THR A 198 4.41 -7.62 -4.73
CA THR A 198 4.91 -6.35 -4.15
C THR A 198 6.44 -6.31 -4.03
N SER A 199 7.12 -7.46 -4.07
CA SER A 199 8.58 -7.52 -3.98
C SER A 199 9.18 -8.77 -4.66
N PRO A 200 10.45 -8.71 -5.08
CA PRO A 200 11.21 -9.89 -5.46
C PRO A 200 11.45 -10.79 -4.23
N SER A 201 11.67 -12.08 -4.46
CA SER A 201 12.02 -13.04 -3.41
C SER A 201 13.17 -13.94 -3.85
N ARG A 202 13.83 -14.61 -2.90
CA ARG A 202 14.89 -15.59 -3.25
C ARG A 202 14.35 -16.77 -4.04
N ASN A 203 13.07 -17.11 -3.83
CA ASN A 203 12.43 -18.26 -4.46
C ASN A 203 11.94 -17.96 -5.88
N ASP A 204 12.21 -16.76 -6.40
CA ASP A 204 11.84 -16.38 -7.77
C ASP A 204 12.55 -17.29 -8.80
N SER A 205 13.76 -17.77 -8.48
CA SER A 205 14.51 -18.73 -9.32
C SER A 205 14.00 -20.17 -9.22
N GLU A 206 13.15 -20.47 -8.23
CA GLU A 206 12.59 -21.80 -8.00
C GLU A 206 11.18 -21.94 -8.59
N LEU A 207 10.67 -20.89 -9.22
CA LEU A 207 9.36 -20.93 -9.86
C LEU A 207 9.36 -21.92 -11.03
N PRO A 208 8.27 -22.68 -11.22
CA PRO A 208 8.09 -23.55 -12.38
C PRO A 208 8.25 -22.78 -13.69
N ALA A 209 8.78 -23.41 -14.73
CA ALA A 209 9.12 -22.75 -16.00
C ALA A 209 7.90 -22.09 -16.71
N ASN A 210 6.70 -22.59 -16.45
CA ASN A 210 5.44 -22.06 -16.97
C ASN A 210 4.79 -21.01 -16.06
N VAL A 211 5.43 -20.62 -14.96
CA VAL A 211 4.95 -19.59 -14.03
C VAL A 211 5.81 -18.34 -14.16
N THR A 212 5.16 -17.21 -14.39
CA THR A 212 5.82 -15.91 -14.47
C THR A 212 5.41 -15.04 -13.30
N LYS A 213 6.38 -14.65 -12.47
CA LYS A 213 6.19 -13.60 -11.46
C LYS A 213 6.49 -12.24 -12.08
N ARG A 214 5.52 -11.33 -12.04
CA ARG A 214 5.73 -9.92 -12.39
C ARG A 214 5.90 -9.12 -11.10
N CYS A 215 7.14 -8.75 -10.78
CA CYS A 215 7.42 -7.82 -9.69
C CYS A 215 7.82 -6.46 -10.28
N TRP A 216 7.41 -5.38 -9.62
CA TRP A 216 7.88 -4.04 -9.95
C TRP A 216 8.31 -3.32 -8.67
N SER A 217 9.57 -2.90 -8.61
CA SER A 217 10.05 -2.07 -7.53
C SER A 217 9.52 -0.64 -7.71
N GLY A 218 8.65 -0.22 -6.81
CA GLY A 218 8.12 1.15 -6.79
C GLY A 218 6.85 1.34 -7.61
N TYR A 219 5.80 0.56 -7.35
CA TYR A 219 4.46 0.77 -7.92
C TYR A 219 3.99 2.24 -7.88
N SER A 220 4.41 2.99 -6.85
CA SER A 220 4.12 4.43 -6.74
C SER A 220 4.83 5.29 -7.78
N GLU A 221 6.03 4.92 -8.24
CA GLU A 221 6.80 5.68 -9.23
C GLU A 221 6.08 5.71 -10.57
N ASP A 222 5.51 4.59 -11.01
CA ASP A 222 4.80 4.48 -12.30
C ASP A 222 3.68 5.51 -12.48
N ARG A 223 3.06 5.94 -11.38
CA ARG A 223 1.98 6.94 -11.37
C ARG A 223 2.48 8.37 -11.21
N VAL A 224 3.64 8.54 -10.59
CA VAL A 224 4.10 9.85 -10.13
C VAL A 224 5.20 10.43 -11.02
N SER A 225 6.08 9.59 -11.58
CA SER A 225 7.15 10.04 -12.48
C SER A 225 6.70 10.20 -13.93
N ASP A 226 5.59 9.58 -14.33
CA ASP A 226 5.04 9.67 -15.67
C ASP A 226 3.94 10.74 -15.76
N ASN A 227 4.23 11.84 -16.45
CA ASN A 227 3.26 12.92 -16.67
C ASN A 227 2.06 12.49 -17.51
N ALA A 228 2.20 11.45 -18.35
CA ALA A 228 1.09 10.91 -19.14
C ALA A 228 -0.02 10.31 -18.25
N ARG A 229 0.27 10.05 -16.97
CA ARG A 229 -0.68 9.48 -15.99
C ARG A 229 -1.17 10.50 -14.97
N SER A 230 -1.02 11.80 -15.27
CA SER A 230 -1.42 12.90 -14.39
C SER A 230 -2.92 12.92 -14.05
N GLU A 231 -3.79 12.62 -15.02
CA GLU A 231 -5.25 12.52 -14.80
C GLU A 231 -5.57 11.40 -13.80
N LEU A 232 -4.97 10.24 -13.99
CA LEU A 232 -5.18 9.08 -13.15
C LEU A 232 -4.59 9.28 -11.73
N ARG A 233 -3.51 10.06 -11.60
CA ARG A 233 -3.01 10.57 -10.32
C ARG A 233 -4.01 11.49 -9.64
N SER A 234 -4.56 12.45 -10.40
CA SER A 234 -5.57 13.39 -9.89
C SER A 234 -6.80 12.63 -9.39
N TRP A 235 -7.32 11.71 -10.20
CA TRP A 235 -8.47 10.88 -9.84
C TRP A 235 -8.23 10.09 -8.54
N PHE A 236 -7.12 9.36 -8.41
CA PHE A 236 -6.94 8.56 -7.19
C PHE A 236 -6.78 9.44 -5.96
N LEU A 237 -6.03 10.54 -6.06
CA LEU A 237 -5.66 11.35 -4.89
C LEU A 237 -6.78 12.31 -4.50
N ARG A 238 -7.28 13.08 -5.47
CA ARG A 238 -8.21 14.21 -5.24
C ARG A 238 -9.68 13.80 -5.26
N GLU A 239 -10.00 12.64 -5.84
CA GLU A 239 -11.38 12.16 -5.90
C GLU A 239 -11.54 10.90 -5.05
N TYR A 240 -10.95 9.78 -5.48
CA TYR A 240 -11.19 8.47 -4.87
C TYR A 240 -10.72 8.40 -3.40
N LEU A 241 -9.47 8.78 -3.12
CA LEU A 241 -8.93 8.71 -1.76
C LEU A 241 -9.60 9.72 -0.84
N LEU A 242 -9.81 10.95 -1.32
CA LEU A 242 -10.46 12.00 -0.55
C LEU A 242 -11.88 11.57 -0.16
N HIS A 243 -12.71 11.20 -1.12
CA HIS A 243 -14.07 10.75 -0.87
C HIS A 243 -14.11 9.48 -0.01
N GLY A 244 -13.20 8.54 -0.26
CA GLY A 244 -13.07 7.31 0.50
C GLY A 244 -12.76 7.54 1.98
N LEU A 245 -11.88 8.48 2.30
CA LEU A 245 -11.59 8.85 3.70
C LEU A 245 -12.78 9.57 4.35
N GLN A 246 -13.41 10.51 3.64
CA GLN A 246 -14.56 11.29 4.13
C GLN A 246 -15.78 10.40 4.46
N THR A 247 -16.02 9.37 3.65
CA THR A 247 -17.13 8.44 3.84
C THR A 247 -16.79 7.25 4.75
N GLY A 248 -15.53 7.09 5.12
CA GLY A 248 -15.03 5.88 5.79
C GLY A 248 -15.03 4.63 4.90
N ALA A 249 -15.23 4.78 3.58
CA ALA A 249 -15.08 3.69 2.61
C ALA A 249 -13.64 3.20 2.49
N VAL A 250 -12.70 4.11 2.59
CA VAL A 250 -11.28 3.80 2.56
C VAL A 250 -10.71 4.11 3.94
N PHE A 251 -10.27 3.06 4.64
CA PHE A 251 -9.61 3.20 5.94
C PHE A 251 -8.31 2.38 5.99
N PRO A 252 -7.30 2.84 6.77
CA PRO A 252 -6.09 2.07 6.99
C PRO A 252 -6.28 0.99 8.07
N ASN A 253 -5.25 0.18 8.27
CA ASN A 253 -5.17 -0.62 9.48
C ASN A 253 -5.13 0.29 10.72
N PRO A 254 -5.70 -0.15 11.86
CA PRO A 254 -5.64 0.60 13.12
C PRO A 254 -4.21 1.07 13.44
N ALA A 255 -4.10 2.33 13.86
CA ALA A 255 -2.83 2.91 14.24
C ALA A 255 -2.34 2.33 15.58
N SER A 256 -1.05 2.01 15.64
CA SER A 256 -0.34 1.63 16.86
C SER A 256 0.81 2.61 17.04
N LYS A 257 0.72 3.43 18.08
CA LYS A 257 1.75 4.41 18.41
C LYS A 257 3.06 3.71 18.81
N ILE A 258 4.17 4.25 18.34
CA ILE A 258 5.51 3.99 18.85
C ILE A 258 5.91 5.16 19.74
N GLU A 259 6.31 4.86 20.97
CA GLU A 259 6.71 5.87 21.97
C GLU A 259 8.07 6.50 21.66
N GLY A 260 8.27 7.73 22.14
CA GLY A 260 9.56 8.44 22.06
C GLY A 260 9.79 9.19 20.75
N GLY A 261 8.73 9.54 20.01
CA GLY A 261 8.81 10.36 18.81
C GLY A 261 9.83 9.85 17.80
N LEU A 262 10.66 10.75 17.25
CA LEU A 262 11.67 10.38 16.25
C LEU A 262 12.70 9.36 16.78
N SER A 263 13.00 9.35 18.08
CA SER A 263 13.90 8.37 18.69
C SER A 263 13.32 6.95 18.69
N GLY A 264 11.99 6.81 18.65
CA GLY A 264 11.30 5.53 18.58
C GLY A 264 11.30 4.88 17.19
N VAL A 265 11.63 5.61 16.12
CA VAL A 265 11.56 5.11 14.73
C VAL A 265 12.33 3.81 14.55
N GLN A 266 13.54 3.69 15.11
CA GLN A 266 14.34 2.48 14.96
C GLN A 266 13.65 1.26 15.58
N ALA A 267 13.08 1.39 16.78
CA ALA A 267 12.34 0.32 17.44
C ALA A 267 11.12 -0.11 16.61
N GLY A 268 10.41 0.84 15.98
CA GLY A 268 9.31 0.54 15.07
C GLY A 268 9.77 -0.24 13.82
N LEU A 269 10.90 0.14 13.23
CA LEU A 269 11.49 -0.58 12.09
C LEU A 269 11.94 -1.99 12.48
N ASP A 270 12.49 -2.17 13.67
CA ASP A 270 12.90 -3.49 14.18
C ASP A 270 11.71 -4.42 14.38
N LEU A 271 10.59 -3.92 14.94
CA LEU A 271 9.34 -4.69 15.05
C LEU A 271 8.82 -5.17 13.69
N LEU A 272 8.87 -4.30 12.66
CA LEU A 272 8.51 -4.66 11.29
C LEU A 272 9.44 -5.73 10.72
N ASN A 273 10.75 -5.56 10.91
CA ASN A 273 11.74 -6.49 10.38
C ASN A 273 11.68 -7.87 11.07
N ASP A 274 11.35 -7.90 12.36
CA ASP A 274 11.15 -9.11 13.15
C ASP A 274 9.80 -9.79 12.88
N GLY A 275 8.94 -9.20 12.03
CA GLY A 275 7.60 -9.74 11.74
C GLY A 275 6.64 -9.71 12.93
N LYS A 276 6.88 -8.82 13.90
CA LYS A 276 6.08 -8.67 15.13
C LYS A 276 4.86 -7.77 14.97
N VAL A 277 4.68 -7.19 13.79
CA VAL A 277 3.54 -6.31 13.46
C VAL A 277 2.51 -7.07 12.67
N SER A 278 1.27 -7.14 13.17
CA SER A 278 0.15 -7.77 12.48
C SER A 278 -1.12 -6.96 12.69
N GLY A 279 -1.91 -6.78 11.64
CA GLY A 279 -3.23 -6.13 11.72
C GLY A 279 -3.21 -4.63 12.02
N VAL A 280 -2.06 -4.05 12.34
CA VAL A 280 -1.91 -2.63 12.73
C VAL A 280 -0.91 -1.90 11.83
N ARG A 281 -0.96 -0.57 11.85
CA ARG A 281 0.04 0.30 11.24
C ARG A 281 0.80 1.03 12.34
N LEU A 282 2.13 0.94 12.33
CA LEU A 282 2.95 1.69 13.27
C LEU A 282 2.96 3.18 12.89
N VAL A 283 2.75 4.04 13.89
CA VAL A 283 2.77 5.50 13.75
C VAL A 283 3.71 6.12 14.77
N VAL A 284 4.45 7.14 14.36
CA VAL A 284 5.35 7.93 15.20
C VAL A 284 4.88 9.38 15.14
N TYR A 285 4.95 10.08 16.26
CA TYR A 285 4.63 11.51 16.37
C TYR A 285 5.93 12.32 16.50
N PRO A 286 6.43 12.95 15.44
CA PRO A 286 7.76 13.58 15.45
C PRO A 286 7.95 14.75 16.42
N GLN A 287 6.83 15.31 16.92
CA GLN A 287 6.84 16.47 17.81
C GLN A 287 6.94 16.11 19.29
N GLU A 288 6.73 14.83 19.64
CA GLU A 288 7.05 14.27 20.96
C GLU A 288 8.57 14.13 21.13
#